data_AF-A0A2A4KTG4-F1
#
_entry.id   AF-A0A2A4KTG4-F1
#
_cell.length_a   1.000
_cell.length_b   1.000
_cell.length_c   1.000
_cell.angle_alpha   90.00
_cell.angle_beta   90.00
_cell.angle_gamma   90.00
#
_symmetry.space_group_name_H-M   'P 1'
#
loop_
_entity.id
_entity.type
_entity.pdbx_description
1 polymer ?
#
loop_
_entity_poly.entity_id
_entity_poly.type
_entity_poly.pdbx_seq_one_letter_code
_entity_poly.pdbx_strand_id
1 'polypeptide(L)'
;MTGSHLQNRHSGDHTVIRARLRRLALLPTAAGLVLLGIAAVLALLMEPSFLSGVLVSGTVVAAIAVVNLGLRLVRRACTTVCRRLSPVRLFFEFPESAEPAEMKRDLDAFEEALRFGLFGGLVPLMPAQQATQLVTALRDAATSSPLQLPESLEQELATLRSDCERWLDTLA
;
A
#
# COMPACT_ATOMS: atom_id res chain seq x y z
N MET A 1 7.42 0.61 -38.83
CA MET A 1 7.03 -0.58 -38.05
C MET A 1 7.78 -0.56 -36.73
N THR A 2 7.28 0.21 -35.76
CA THR A 2 7.94 0.41 -34.44
C THR A 2 6.82 0.63 -33.42
N GLY A 3 6.14 -0.45 -33.04
CA GLY A 3 4.96 -0.39 -32.16
C GLY A 3 4.89 -1.50 -31.12
N SER A 4 5.92 -2.34 -30.99
CA SER A 4 5.85 -3.59 -30.20
C SER A 4 6.77 -3.64 -28.97
N HIS A 5 7.61 -2.63 -28.72
CA HIS A 5 8.56 -2.65 -27.60
C HIS A 5 8.11 -1.91 -26.33
N LEU A 6 7.09 -1.04 -26.39
CA LEU A 6 6.55 -0.36 -25.21
C LEU A 6 5.52 -1.21 -24.45
N GLN A 7 4.79 -2.09 -25.17
CA GLN A 7 3.71 -2.87 -24.58
C GLN A 7 4.20 -3.99 -23.64
N ASN A 8 5.45 -4.45 -23.81
CA ASN A 8 6.04 -5.50 -22.97
C ASN A 8 6.63 -5.01 -21.64
N ARG A 9 6.81 -3.69 -21.44
CA ARG A 9 7.28 -3.17 -20.13
C ARG A 9 6.14 -2.95 -19.15
N HIS A 10 4.97 -2.51 -19.59
CA HIS A 10 3.83 -2.23 -18.70
C HIS A 10 3.16 -3.49 -18.15
N SER A 11 3.16 -4.61 -18.87
CA SER A 11 2.60 -5.88 -18.34
C SER A 11 3.43 -6.45 -17.17
N GLY A 12 4.73 -6.10 -17.09
CA GLY A 12 5.59 -6.46 -15.97
C GLY A 12 5.25 -5.71 -14.68
N ASP A 13 4.92 -4.42 -14.76
CA ASP A 13 4.75 -3.55 -13.58
C ASP A 13 3.45 -3.80 -12.79
N HIS A 14 2.36 -4.24 -13.44
CA HIS A 14 1.11 -4.57 -12.73
C HIS A 14 1.24 -5.79 -11.80
N THR A 15 2.15 -6.72 -12.11
CA THR A 15 2.43 -7.85 -11.22
C THR A 15 3.25 -7.44 -9.99
N VAL A 16 3.97 -6.32 -10.07
CA VAL A 16 4.87 -5.82 -9.03
C VAL A 16 4.09 -5.21 -7.86
N ILE A 17 3.02 -4.46 -8.12
CA ILE A 17 2.19 -3.84 -7.06
C ILE A 17 1.46 -4.90 -6.25
N ARG A 18 0.80 -5.85 -6.92
CA ARG A 18 0.10 -6.97 -6.25
C ARG A 18 1.05 -7.86 -5.45
N ALA A 19 2.22 -8.20 -6.00
CA ALA A 19 3.22 -8.98 -5.28
C ALA A 19 3.78 -8.21 -4.08
N ARG A 20 3.90 -6.88 -4.17
CA ARG A 20 4.36 -6.03 -3.06
C ARG A 20 3.33 -5.91 -1.97
N LEU A 21 2.07 -5.61 -2.26
CA LEU A 21 1.02 -5.56 -1.24
C LEU A 21 0.89 -6.92 -0.52
N ARG A 22 1.03 -8.04 -1.25
CA ARG A 22 1.17 -9.37 -0.63
C ARG A 22 2.38 -9.46 0.29
N ARG A 23 3.57 -9.02 -0.14
CA ARG A 23 4.75 -8.98 0.75
C ARG A 23 4.53 -8.10 1.97
N LEU A 24 3.87 -6.95 1.83
CA LEU A 24 3.57 -6.02 2.93
C LEU A 24 2.64 -6.64 3.97
N ALA A 25 1.64 -7.41 3.54
CA ALA A 25 0.78 -8.16 4.44
C ALA A 25 1.42 -9.45 4.99
N LEU A 26 2.40 -10.01 4.26
CA LEU A 26 3.17 -11.16 4.72
C LEU A 26 4.23 -10.80 5.77
N LEU A 27 4.71 -9.56 5.82
CA LEU A 27 5.67 -9.10 6.83
C LEU A 27 5.16 -9.25 8.28
N PRO A 28 3.97 -8.75 8.64
CA PRO A 28 3.46 -8.90 10.01
C PRO A 28 3.16 -10.36 10.35
N THR A 29 2.70 -11.17 9.39
CA THR A 29 2.46 -12.61 9.61
C THR A 29 3.77 -13.38 9.78
N ALA A 30 4.80 -13.10 8.99
CA ALA A 30 6.14 -13.65 9.15
C ALA A 30 6.74 -13.27 10.51
N ALA A 31 6.62 -12.00 10.92
CA ALA A 31 7.07 -11.56 12.24
C ALA A 31 6.32 -12.29 13.38
N GLY A 32 5.01 -12.49 13.25
CA GLY A 32 4.22 -13.29 14.17
C GLY A 32 4.67 -14.75 14.24
N LEU A 33 4.95 -15.38 13.10
CA LEU A 33 5.46 -16.75 13.03
C LEU A 33 6.84 -16.90 13.69
N VAL A 34 7.73 -15.92 13.51
CA VAL A 34 9.03 -15.90 14.20
C VAL A 34 8.85 -15.83 15.71
N LEU A 35 7.95 -14.97 16.21
CA LEU A 35 7.65 -14.88 17.64
C LEU A 35 7.04 -16.17 18.20
N LEU A 36 6.17 -16.84 17.44
CA LEU A 36 5.65 -18.16 17.82
C LEU A 36 6.74 -19.24 17.83
N GLY A 37 7.68 -19.19 16.87
CA GLY A 37 8.86 -20.05 16.87
C GLY A 37 9.72 -19.85 18.11
N ILE A 38 9.96 -18.59 18.50
CA ILE A 38 10.68 -18.24 19.74
C ILE A 38 9.92 -18.77 20.96
N ALA A 39 8.60 -18.61 21.01
CA ALA A 39 7.76 -19.13 22.10
C ALA A 39 7.87 -20.66 22.21
N ALA A 40 7.86 -21.38 21.09
CA ALA A 40 8.02 -22.84 21.06
C ALA A 40 9.42 -23.27 21.52
N VAL A 41 10.47 -22.56 21.11
CA VAL A 41 11.85 -22.83 21.57
C VAL A 41 12.00 -22.55 23.07
N LEU A 42 11.42 -21.45 23.57
CA LEU A 42 11.39 -21.15 25.01
C LEU A 42 10.65 -22.23 25.80
N ALA A 43 9.52 -22.72 25.28
CA ALA A 43 8.75 -23.79 25.92
C ALA A 43 9.51 -25.13 25.96
N LEU A 44 10.39 -25.40 24.99
CA LEU A 44 11.23 -26.61 24.95
C LEU A 44 12.47 -26.52 25.84
N LEU A 45 13.05 -25.32 25.99
CA LEU A 45 14.30 -25.11 26.72
C LEU A 45 14.09 -24.79 28.20
N MET A 46 12.94 -24.26 28.59
CA MET A 46 12.66 -23.87 29.98
C MET A 46 11.94 -24.97 30.74
N GLU A 47 12.38 -25.23 31.97
CA GLU A 47 11.64 -26.10 32.88
C GLU A 47 10.25 -25.51 33.20
N PRO A 48 9.22 -26.36 33.28
CA PRO A 48 7.85 -25.92 33.50
C PRO A 48 7.73 -25.21 34.86
N SER A 49 7.56 -23.90 34.78
CA SER A 49 7.47 -22.98 35.91
C SER A 49 6.50 -21.84 35.59
N PHE A 50 6.00 -21.16 36.62
CA PHE A 50 5.12 -20.00 36.44
C PHE A 50 5.75 -18.93 35.53
N LEU A 51 7.04 -18.65 35.70
CA LEU A 51 7.79 -17.67 34.89
C LEU A 51 7.90 -18.10 33.42
N SER A 52 8.17 -19.38 33.15
CA SER A 52 8.21 -19.91 31.77
C SER A 52 6.84 -19.78 31.08
N GLY A 53 5.74 -20.06 31.80
CA GLY A 53 4.38 -19.91 31.29
C GLY A 53 4.04 -18.45 30.97
N VAL A 54 4.46 -17.51 31.82
CA VAL A 54 4.28 -16.06 31.58
C VAL A 54 5.07 -15.59 30.36
N LEU A 55 6.31 -16.05 30.18
CA LEU A 55 7.13 -15.67 29.03
C LEU A 55 6.58 -16.22 27.70
N VAL A 56 6.16 -17.49 27.68
CA VAL A 56 5.56 -18.14 26.51
C VAL A 56 4.21 -17.49 26.16
N SER A 57 3.35 -17.25 27.15
CA SER A 57 2.07 -16.57 26.90
C SER A 57 2.26 -15.11 26.45
N GLY A 58 3.21 -14.39 27.07
CA GLY A 58 3.56 -13.03 26.70
C GLY A 58 4.08 -12.92 25.26
N THR A 59 4.90 -13.87 24.81
CA THR A 59 5.40 -13.93 23.43
C THR A 59 4.30 -14.25 22.41
N VAL A 60 3.37 -15.16 22.75
CA VAL A 60 2.19 -15.43 21.91
C VAL A 60 1.29 -14.20 21.80
N VAL A 61 1.01 -13.51 22.90
CA VAL A 61 0.21 -12.26 22.90
C VAL A 61 0.91 -11.17 22.07
N ALA A 62 2.22 -11.02 22.21
CA ALA A 62 3.01 -10.10 21.41
C ALA A 62 2.93 -10.43 19.91
N ALA A 63 2.99 -11.71 19.53
CA ALA A 63 2.83 -12.15 18.14
C ALA A 63 1.47 -11.74 17.56
N ILE A 64 0.39 -12.00 18.29
CA ILE A 64 -0.97 -11.61 17.89
C ILE A 64 -1.09 -10.09 17.77
N ALA A 65 -0.53 -9.34 18.73
CA ALA A 65 -0.56 -7.89 18.73
C ALA A 65 0.19 -7.30 17.51
N VAL A 66 1.37 -7.83 17.18
CA VAL A 66 2.16 -7.42 16.01
C VAL A 66 1.40 -7.67 14.71
N VAL A 67 0.79 -8.85 14.57
CA VAL A 67 -0.03 -9.18 13.39
C VAL A 67 -1.19 -8.21 13.28
N ASN A 68 -1.99 -8.06 14.33
CA ASN A 68 -3.16 -7.19 14.34
C ASN A 68 -2.80 -5.72 14.07
N LEU A 69 -1.73 -5.22 14.65
CA LEU A 69 -1.25 -3.86 14.41
C LEU A 69 -0.83 -3.69 12.95
N GLY A 70 -0.07 -4.64 12.39
CA GLY A 70 0.34 -4.63 10.99
C GLY A 70 -0.84 -4.61 10.03
N LEU A 71 -1.85 -5.47 10.25
CA LEU A 71 -3.06 -5.51 9.42
C LEU A 71 -3.86 -4.20 9.51
N ARG A 72 -3.98 -3.61 10.71
CA ARG A 72 -4.63 -2.30 10.89
C ARG A 72 -3.90 -1.19 10.15
N LEU A 73 -2.56 -1.19 10.15
CA LEU A 73 -1.77 -0.21 9.42
C LEU A 73 -1.95 -0.36 7.91
N VAL A 74 -1.92 -1.58 7.38
CA VAL A 74 -2.20 -1.86 5.96
C VAL A 74 -3.59 -1.38 5.57
N ARG A 75 -4.61 -1.70 6.38
CA ARG A 75 -5.99 -1.24 6.15
C ARG A 75 -6.07 0.29 6.12
N ARG A 76 -5.48 0.97 7.11
CA ARG A 76 -5.46 2.44 7.18
C ARG A 76 -4.76 3.07 5.98
N ALA A 77 -3.65 2.51 5.53
CA ALA A 77 -2.93 3.00 4.35
C ALA A 77 -3.78 2.83 3.08
N CYS A 78 -4.37 1.65 2.86
CA CYS A 78 -5.25 1.40 1.71
C CYS A 78 -6.47 2.33 1.73
N THR A 79 -7.13 2.51 2.88
CA THR A 79 -8.24 3.46 3.02
C THR A 79 -7.81 4.89 2.71
N THR A 80 -6.61 5.30 3.14
CA THR A 80 -6.08 6.65 2.89
C THR A 80 -5.82 6.86 1.40
N VAL A 81 -5.19 5.89 0.73
CA VAL A 81 -4.94 5.95 -0.72
C VAL A 81 -6.25 6.00 -1.50
N CYS A 82 -7.21 5.11 -1.22
CA CYS A 82 -8.52 5.13 -1.89
C CYS A 82 -9.24 6.46 -1.70
N ARG A 83 -9.20 7.02 -0.48
CA ARG A 83 -9.83 8.32 -0.17
C ARG A 83 -9.17 9.48 -0.90
N ARG A 84 -7.85 9.48 -1.04
CA ARG A 84 -7.08 10.54 -1.74
C ARG A 84 -7.12 10.39 -3.26
N LEU A 85 -7.32 9.18 -3.76
CA LEU A 85 -7.50 8.92 -5.19
C LEU A 85 -8.84 9.45 -5.72
N SER A 86 -9.89 9.46 -4.89
CA SER A 86 -11.22 9.92 -5.29
C SER A 86 -11.26 11.36 -5.81
N PRO A 87 -10.74 12.39 -5.10
CA PRO A 87 -10.74 13.76 -5.60
C PRO A 87 -9.86 13.92 -6.85
N VAL A 88 -8.73 13.20 -6.92
CA VAL A 88 -7.88 13.20 -8.12
C VAL A 88 -8.65 12.68 -9.34
N ARG A 89 -9.43 11.60 -9.21
CA ARG A 89 -10.28 11.11 -10.31
C ARG A 89 -11.39 12.09 -10.68
N LEU A 90 -12.04 12.70 -9.69
CA LEU A 90 -13.10 13.68 -9.91
C LEU A 90 -12.60 14.90 -10.69
N PHE A 91 -11.35 15.33 -10.46
CA PHE A 91 -10.73 16.40 -11.24
C PHE A 91 -10.72 16.08 -12.74
N PHE A 92 -10.30 14.87 -13.13
CA PHE A 92 -10.23 14.48 -14.54
C PHE A 92 -11.59 14.18 -15.16
N GLU A 93 -12.60 13.86 -14.34
CA GLU A 93 -13.98 13.66 -14.79
C GLU A 93 -14.73 14.99 -14.95
N PHE A 94 -14.42 15.99 -14.10
CA PHE A 94 -15.09 17.30 -14.07
C PHE A 94 -14.08 18.47 -13.92
N PRO A 95 -13.20 18.70 -14.90
CA PRO A 95 -12.10 19.68 -14.77
C PRO A 95 -12.59 21.13 -14.64
N GLU A 96 -13.78 21.45 -15.14
CA GLU A 96 -14.38 22.80 -15.06
C GLU A 96 -14.81 23.18 -13.64
N SER A 97 -14.98 22.19 -12.76
CA SER A 97 -15.47 22.40 -11.39
C SER A 97 -14.38 22.58 -10.34
N ALA A 98 -13.10 22.36 -10.73
CA ALA A 98 -12.00 22.26 -9.79
C ALA A 98 -10.96 23.37 -10.00
N GLU A 99 -10.57 24.04 -8.91
CA GLU A 99 -9.51 25.04 -8.98
C GLU A 99 -8.13 24.37 -9.17
N PRO A 100 -7.25 24.91 -10.03
CA PRO A 100 -5.90 24.36 -10.22
C PRO A 100 -5.07 24.25 -8.94
N ALA A 101 -5.31 25.15 -7.98
CA ALA A 101 -4.66 25.15 -6.68
C ALA A 101 -5.13 23.99 -5.78
N GLU A 102 -6.40 23.60 -5.86
CA GLU A 102 -6.96 22.46 -5.14
C GLU A 102 -6.43 21.15 -5.71
N MET A 103 -6.40 21.02 -7.03
CA MET A 103 -5.81 19.85 -7.70
C MET A 103 -4.37 19.62 -7.27
N LYS A 104 -3.54 20.67 -7.21
CA LYS A 104 -2.15 20.53 -6.75
C LYS A 104 -2.08 19.98 -5.33
N ARG A 105 -2.92 20.50 -4.41
CA ARG A 105 -2.99 20.00 -3.02
C ARG A 105 -3.44 18.55 -2.97
N ASP A 106 -4.40 18.15 -3.80
CA ASP A 106 -4.91 16.77 -3.83
C ASP A 106 -3.87 15.79 -4.39
N LEU A 107 -3.12 16.18 -5.43
CA LEU A 107 -2.00 15.40 -5.96
C LEU A 107 -0.87 15.28 -4.95
N ASP A 108 -0.51 16.35 -4.24
CA ASP A 108 0.53 16.31 -3.22
C ASP A 108 0.10 15.43 -2.02
N ALA A 109 -1.17 15.53 -1.59
CA ALA A 109 -1.73 14.67 -0.55
C ALA A 109 -1.86 13.20 -0.98
N PHE A 110 -2.09 12.95 -2.28
CA PHE A 110 -2.08 11.61 -2.85
C PHE A 110 -0.66 11.04 -2.90
N GLU A 111 0.34 11.84 -3.28
CA GLU A 111 1.76 11.44 -3.22
C GLU A 111 2.15 11.05 -1.79
N GLU A 112 1.77 11.86 -0.81
CA GLU A 112 2.02 11.59 0.60
C GLU A 112 1.34 10.29 1.05
N ALA A 113 0.12 10.02 0.60
CA ALA A 113 -0.60 8.79 0.91
C ALA A 113 0.07 7.55 0.29
N LEU A 114 0.57 7.64 -0.94
CA LEU A 114 1.33 6.57 -1.59
C LEU A 114 2.68 6.30 -0.90
N ARG A 115 3.29 7.37 -0.41
CA ARG A 115 4.56 7.34 0.33
C ARG A 115 4.36 6.99 1.80
N PHE A 116 3.12 6.89 2.29
CA PHE A 116 2.82 6.58 3.67
C PHE A 116 3.49 5.25 4.04
N GLY A 117 4.53 5.35 4.87
CA GLY A 117 5.29 4.20 5.31
C GLY A 117 4.57 3.46 6.43
N LEU A 118 4.21 2.22 6.16
CA LEU A 118 3.83 1.26 7.19
C LEU A 118 4.98 1.11 8.18
N PHE A 119 4.64 0.90 9.46
CA PHE A 119 5.62 0.77 10.55
C PHE A 119 6.54 2.00 10.71
N GLY A 120 5.97 3.21 10.71
CA GLY A 120 6.72 4.43 11.03
C GLY A 120 7.68 4.90 9.92
N GLY A 121 7.32 4.68 8.65
CA GLY A 121 8.16 5.09 7.52
C GLY A 121 9.01 3.98 6.91
N LEU A 122 9.08 2.81 7.55
CA LEU A 122 10.02 1.74 7.16
C LEU A 122 9.60 1.00 5.89
N VAL A 123 8.29 0.88 5.64
CA VAL A 123 7.81 0.14 4.47
C VAL A 123 6.77 0.94 3.71
N PRO A 124 7.16 1.66 2.65
CA PRO A 124 6.22 2.47 1.88
C PRO A 124 5.27 1.57 1.08
N LEU A 125 4.00 1.99 0.96
CA LEU A 125 3.00 1.27 0.16
C LEU A 125 3.44 1.16 -1.30
N MET A 126 4.02 2.24 -1.82
CA MET A 126 4.66 2.32 -3.13
C MET A 126 6.07 2.93 -2.99
N PRO A 127 7.09 2.45 -3.74
CA PRO A 127 8.40 3.10 -3.76
C PRO A 127 8.29 4.59 -4.03
N ALA A 128 9.06 5.41 -3.30
CA ALA A 128 9.02 6.86 -3.44
C ALA A 128 9.20 7.30 -4.90
N GLN A 129 10.11 6.67 -5.63
CA GLN A 129 10.33 6.98 -7.05
C GLN A 129 9.12 6.68 -7.93
N GLN A 130 8.41 5.57 -7.69
CA GLN A 130 7.19 5.23 -8.44
C GLN A 130 6.02 6.16 -8.07
N ALA A 131 5.86 6.48 -6.78
CA ALA A 131 4.84 7.42 -6.32
C ALA A 131 5.04 8.81 -6.94
N THR A 132 6.28 9.32 -6.92
CA THR A 132 6.61 10.60 -7.55
C THR A 132 6.45 10.55 -9.08
N GLN A 133 6.82 9.44 -9.74
CA GLN A 133 6.60 9.28 -11.19
C GLN A 133 5.11 9.31 -11.54
N LEU A 134 4.28 8.57 -10.81
CA LEU A 134 2.83 8.53 -11.02
C LEU A 134 2.22 9.92 -10.84
N VAL A 135 2.55 10.61 -9.75
CA VAL A 135 2.01 11.95 -9.47
C VAL A 135 2.54 12.98 -10.46
N THR A 136 3.79 12.87 -10.91
CA THR A 136 4.32 13.74 -11.96
C THR A 136 3.57 13.53 -13.27
N ALA A 137 3.34 12.28 -13.67
CA ALA A 137 2.58 11.95 -14.87
C ALA A 137 1.13 12.44 -14.79
N LEU A 138 0.50 12.38 -13.60
CA LEU A 138 -0.83 12.96 -13.37
C LEU A 138 -0.82 14.49 -13.46
N ARG A 139 0.20 15.14 -12.90
CA ARG A 139 0.36 16.60 -12.98
C ARG A 139 0.57 17.07 -14.42
N ASP A 140 1.38 16.33 -15.18
CA ASP A 140 1.62 16.59 -16.59
C ASP A 140 0.34 16.36 -17.41
N ALA A 141 -0.41 15.28 -17.13
CA ALA A 141 -1.70 15.01 -17.76
C ALA A 141 -2.71 16.13 -17.49
N ALA A 142 -2.81 16.58 -16.24
CA ALA A 142 -3.71 17.67 -15.87
C ALA A 142 -3.37 19.01 -16.54
N THR A 143 -2.09 19.24 -16.83
CA THR A 143 -1.64 20.48 -17.48
C THR A 143 -1.78 20.40 -19.01
N SER A 144 -1.56 19.22 -19.59
CA SER A 144 -1.52 19.02 -21.04
C SER A 144 -2.88 18.67 -21.66
N SER A 145 -3.72 17.91 -20.94
CA SER A 145 -5.04 17.50 -21.41
C SER A 145 -5.98 17.28 -20.20
N PRO A 146 -6.54 18.37 -19.61
CA PRO A 146 -7.34 18.27 -18.38
C PRO A 146 -8.64 17.47 -18.55
N LEU A 147 -9.09 17.25 -19.78
CA LEU A 147 -10.35 16.58 -20.11
C LEU A 147 -10.22 15.06 -20.26
N GLN A 148 -9.01 14.52 -20.42
CA GLN A 148 -8.81 13.09 -20.64
C GLN A 148 -7.53 12.61 -19.98
N LEU A 149 -7.69 11.66 -19.05
CA LEU A 149 -6.56 10.93 -18.51
C LEU A 149 -6.03 9.98 -19.60
N PRO A 150 -4.71 9.89 -19.82
CA PRO A 150 -4.15 8.87 -20.69
C PRO A 150 -4.58 7.47 -20.24
N GLU A 151 -5.01 6.61 -21.18
CA GLU A 151 -5.52 5.26 -20.87
C GLU A 151 -4.57 4.44 -19.98
N SER A 152 -3.26 4.61 -20.19
CA SER A 152 -2.23 3.93 -19.38
C SER A 152 -2.25 4.37 -17.91
N LEU A 153 -2.44 5.67 -17.64
CA LEU A 153 -2.55 6.22 -16.29
C LEU A 153 -3.88 5.80 -15.64
N GLU A 154 -4.96 5.77 -16.43
CA GLU A 154 -6.26 5.31 -15.93
C GLU A 154 -6.20 3.85 -15.50
N GLN A 155 -5.58 3.00 -16.31
CA GLN A 155 -5.39 1.58 -16.01
C GLN A 155 -4.52 1.38 -14.76
N GLU A 156 -3.48 2.20 -14.58
CA GLU A 156 -2.61 2.15 -13.40
C GLU A 156 -3.36 2.57 -12.12
N LEU A 157 -4.13 3.67 -12.16
CA LEU A 157 -4.97 4.10 -11.04
C LEU A 157 -6.09 3.11 -10.71
N ALA A 158 -6.72 2.52 -11.74
CA ALA A 158 -7.74 1.49 -11.57
C ALA A 158 -7.16 0.22 -10.92
N THR A 159 -5.95 -0.17 -11.32
CA THR A 159 -5.23 -1.31 -10.72
C THR A 159 -4.91 -1.04 -9.26
N LEU A 160 -4.34 0.13 -8.95
CA LEU A 160 -4.02 0.54 -7.59
C LEU A 160 -5.28 0.52 -6.70
N ARG A 161 -6.38 1.11 -7.19
CA ARG A 161 -7.67 1.11 -6.49
C ARG A 161 -8.16 -0.32 -6.24
N SER A 162 -8.19 -1.16 -7.28
CA SER A 162 -8.68 -2.54 -7.18
C SER A 162 -7.85 -3.37 -6.21
N ASP A 163 -6.52 -3.21 -6.23
CA ASP A 163 -5.65 -3.92 -5.30
C ASP A 163 -5.86 -3.41 -3.86
N CYS A 164 -6.01 -2.10 -3.64
CA CYS A 164 -6.36 -1.57 -2.31
C CYS A 164 -7.73 -2.06 -1.82
N GLU A 165 -8.76 -2.05 -2.65
CA GLU A 165 -10.12 -2.54 -2.31
C GLU A 165 -10.08 -4.02 -1.94
N ARG A 166 -9.40 -4.86 -2.74
CA ARG A 166 -9.22 -6.29 -2.41
C ARG A 166 -8.54 -6.50 -1.05
N TRP A 167 -7.57 -5.67 -0.70
CA TRP A 167 -6.94 -5.72 0.61
C TRP A 167 -7.88 -5.27 1.73
N LEU A 168 -8.72 -4.26 1.49
CA LEU A 168 -9.74 -3.86 2.45
C LEU A 168 -10.76 -4.98 2.68
N ASP A 169 -11.20 -5.67 1.62
CA ASP A 169 -12.14 -6.80 1.71
C ASP A 169 -11.52 -8.01 2.41
N THR A 170 -10.25 -8.31 2.14
CA THR A 170 -9.53 -9.43 2.80
C THR A 170 -9.28 -9.17 4.28
N LEU A 171 -9.26 -7.89 4.70
CA LEU A 171 -9.00 -7.45 6.07
C LEU A 171 -10.26 -6.95 6.81
N ALA A 172 -11.44 -7.13 6.20
CA ALA A 172 -12.75 -6.81 6.77
C ALA A 172 -13.25 -7.95 7.65
#